data_AF-A0A6P0DSQ4-F1
#
_entry.id   AF-A0A6P0DSQ4-F1
#
_cell.length_a   1.000
_cell.length_b   1.000
_cell.length_c   1.000
_cell.angle_alpha   90.00
_cell.angle_beta   90.00
_cell.angle_gamma   90.00
#
_symmetry.space_group_name_H-M   'P 1'
#
loop_
_entity.id
_entity.type
_entity.pdbx_description
1 polymer ?
#
loop_
_entity_poly.entity_id
_entity_poly.type
_entity_poly.pdbx_seq_one_letter_code
_entity_poly.pdbx_strand_id
1 'polypeptide(L)'
;MLKVLVCAFAVATASIAMAGAANADESAFLKTLAGSWSGKGTVKVRINAPTINVTCRFKSDANASSLALNGRCTSLVVFSRVISANLKASGDTYT
;
A
#
# COMPACT_ATOMS: atom_id res chain seq x y z
N MET A 1 1.96 -51.50 -6.97
CA MET A 1 2.01 -50.29 -7.82
C MET A 1 0.72 -49.48 -7.75
N LEU A 2 -0.46 -50.06 -7.99
CA LEU A 2 -1.76 -49.35 -7.94
C LEU A 2 -2.03 -48.62 -6.60
N LYS A 3 -1.67 -49.23 -5.46
CA LYS A 3 -1.88 -48.67 -4.12
C LYS A 3 -1.02 -47.44 -3.81
N VAL A 4 0.18 -47.37 -4.40
CA VAL A 4 1.09 -46.21 -4.27
C VAL A 4 0.59 -45.04 -5.11
N LEU A 5 0.02 -45.33 -6.28
CA LEU A 5 -0.58 -44.33 -7.16
C LEU A 5 -1.80 -43.66 -6.50
N VAL A 6 -2.68 -44.45 -5.85
CA VAL A 6 -3.87 -43.91 -5.14
C VAL A 6 -3.48 -43.00 -3.98
N CYS A 7 -2.47 -43.36 -3.18
CA CYS A 7 -2.00 -42.51 -2.08
C CYS A 7 -1.37 -41.21 -2.58
N ALA A 8 -0.62 -41.25 -3.68
CA ALA A 8 0.00 -40.05 -4.26
C ALA A 8 -1.06 -39.05 -4.78
N PHE A 9 -2.13 -39.55 -5.40
CA PHE A 9 -3.24 -38.70 -5.84
C PHE A 9 -4.01 -38.10 -4.66
N ALA A 10 -4.28 -38.86 -3.59
CA ALA A 10 -4.97 -38.36 -2.41
C ALA A 10 -4.21 -37.22 -1.70
N VAL A 11 -2.88 -37.35 -1.60
CA VAL A 11 -2.02 -36.31 -0.99
C VAL A 11 -1.98 -35.05 -1.86
N ALA A 12 -1.93 -35.18 -3.18
CA ALA A 12 -1.91 -34.04 -4.10
C ALA A 12 -3.25 -33.27 -4.14
N THR A 13 -4.39 -33.95 -3.99
CA THR A 13 -5.70 -33.28 -3.90
C THR A 13 -5.92 -32.59 -2.57
N ALA A 14 -5.37 -33.12 -1.47
CA ALA A 14 -5.50 -32.51 -0.15
C ALA A 14 -4.72 -31.20 -0.01
N SER A 15 -3.56 -31.08 -0.68
CA SER A 15 -2.74 -29.86 -0.62
C SER A 15 -3.36 -28.67 -1.36
N ILE A 16 -4.14 -28.89 -2.42
CA ILE A 16 -4.84 -27.83 -3.15
C ILE A 16 -6.05 -27.31 -2.36
N ALA A 17 -6.75 -28.17 -1.61
CA ALA A 17 -7.88 -27.78 -0.77
C ALA A 17 -7.48 -26.90 0.44
N MET A 18 -6.20 -26.93 0.84
CA MET A 18 -5.65 -26.11 1.93
C MET A 18 -5.06 -24.78 1.45
N ALA A 19 -5.00 -24.53 0.14
CA ALA A 19 -4.70 -23.22 -0.41
C ALA A 19 -5.93 -22.31 -0.23
N GLY A 20 -6.18 -21.88 1.01
CA GLY A 20 -7.17 -20.85 1.29
C GLY A 20 -6.88 -19.62 0.46
N ALA A 21 -7.94 -18.97 -0.04
CA ALA A 21 -7.80 -17.71 -0.73
C ALA A 21 -7.06 -16.72 0.18
N ALA A 22 -5.84 -16.36 -0.20
CA ALA A 22 -5.09 -15.28 0.42
C ALA A 22 -5.76 -13.97 -0.01
N ASN A 23 -6.94 -13.72 0.54
CA ASN A 23 -7.58 -12.42 0.45
C ASN A 23 -6.65 -11.48 1.20
N ALA A 24 -6.05 -10.52 0.49
CA ALA A 24 -5.44 -9.38 1.14
C ALA A 24 -6.53 -8.76 2.02
N ASP A 25 -6.36 -8.83 3.34
CA ASP A 25 -7.26 -8.14 4.26
C ASP A 25 -6.98 -6.64 4.11
N GLU A 26 -7.56 -6.06 3.07
CA GLU A 26 -7.38 -4.67 2.69
C GLU A 26 -7.85 -3.74 3.81
N SER A 27 -8.77 -4.25 4.64
CA SER A 27 -9.28 -3.58 5.83
C SER A 27 -8.24 -3.43 6.93
N ALA A 28 -7.25 -4.33 7.00
CA ALA A 28 -6.10 -4.20 7.89
C ALA A 28 -5.04 -3.27 7.29
N PHE A 29 -4.80 -3.35 5.98
CA PHE A 29 -3.77 -2.56 5.30
C PHE A 29 -3.97 -1.05 5.47
N LEU A 30 -5.14 -0.50 5.09
CA LEU A 30 -5.36 0.94 5.17
C LEU A 30 -5.23 1.48 6.59
N LYS A 31 -5.70 0.74 7.60
CA LYS A 31 -5.58 1.14 9.01
C LYS A 31 -4.12 1.34 9.44
N THR A 32 -3.18 0.56 8.90
CA THR A 32 -1.75 0.72 9.23
C THR A 32 -1.17 2.05 8.74
N LEU A 33 -1.83 2.70 7.78
CA LEU A 33 -1.41 3.98 7.23
C LEU A 33 -1.88 5.17 8.08
N ALA A 34 -2.69 4.97 9.12
CA ALA A 34 -3.13 6.04 10.01
C ALA A 34 -1.96 6.63 10.81
N GLY A 35 -2.04 7.93 11.13
CA GLY A 35 -1.09 8.61 12.00
C GLY A 35 -0.29 9.72 11.32
N SER A 36 0.87 10.03 11.87
CA SER A 36 1.75 11.11 11.40
C SER A 36 3.04 10.56 10.82
N TRP A 37 3.35 10.98 9.60
CA TRP A 37 4.48 10.46 8.82
C TRP A 37 5.45 11.58 8.48
N SER A 38 6.74 11.23 8.41
CA SER A 38 7.80 12.14 8.02
C SER A 38 8.80 11.43 7.14
N GLY A 39 9.14 12.05 6.01
CA GLY A 39 10.14 11.54 5.08
C GLY A 39 11.06 12.65 4.57
N LYS A 40 12.27 12.27 4.19
CA LYS A 40 13.20 13.12 3.45
C LYS A 40 13.55 12.44 2.14
N GLY A 41 13.80 13.22 1.11
CA GLY A 41 14.17 12.68 -0.19
C GLY A 41 14.36 13.77 -1.22
N THR A 42 14.25 13.40 -2.49
CA THR A 42 14.47 14.30 -3.61
C THR A 42 13.33 14.24 -4.61
N VAL A 43 13.01 15.38 -5.23
CA VAL A 43 11.94 15.49 -6.22
C VAL A 43 12.40 16.29 -7.44
N LYS A 44 11.79 16.00 -8.59
CA LYS A 44 11.88 16.82 -9.81
C LYS A 44 10.48 17.34 -10.12
N VAL A 45 10.33 18.66 -10.18
CA VAL A 45 9.02 19.29 -10.47
C VAL A 45 8.65 19.18 -11.95
N ARG A 46 9.66 19.05 -12.83
CA ARG A 46 9.51 18.73 -14.26
C ARG A 46 10.59 17.74 -14.69
N ILE A 47 10.36 17.04 -15.80
CA ILE A 47 11.27 16.01 -16.34
C ILE A 47 12.69 16.55 -16.55
N ASN A 48 12.85 17.82 -16.98
CA ASN A 48 14.15 18.45 -17.25
C ASN A 48 14.62 19.43 -16.14
N ALA A 49 13.99 19.41 -14.96
CA ALA A 49 14.39 20.30 -13.86
C ALA A 49 15.48 19.68 -12.97
N PRO A 50 16.29 20.49 -12.26
CA PRO A 50 17.18 20.00 -11.22
C PRO A 50 16.42 19.25 -10.13
N THR A 51 17.12 18.32 -9.49
CA THR A 51 16.60 17.56 -8.35
C THR A 51 16.64 18.41 -7.09
N ILE A 52 15.56 18.41 -6.31
CA ILE A 52 15.39 19.26 -5.13
C ILE A 52 15.24 18.38 -3.88
N ASN A 53 16.06 18.63 -2.85
CA ASN A 53 15.90 17.98 -1.55
C ASN A 53 14.66 18.49 -0.83
N VAL A 54 13.82 17.59 -0.33
CA VAL A 54 12.58 17.90 0.38
C VAL A 54 12.49 17.16 1.70
N THR A 55 11.80 17.78 2.65
CA THR A 55 11.22 17.10 3.81
C THR A 55 9.70 17.14 3.67
N CYS A 56 9.07 15.98 3.74
CA CYS A 56 7.62 15.84 3.66
C CYS A 56 7.06 15.41 5.01
N ARG A 57 5.99 16.07 5.44
CA ARG A 57 5.21 15.70 6.62
C ARG A 57 3.78 15.42 6.19
N PHE A 58 3.25 14.28 6.61
CA PHE A 58 1.88 13.88 6.32
C PHE A 58 1.14 13.56 7.61
N LYS A 59 -0.16 13.84 7.60
CA LYS A 59 -1.13 13.33 8.55
C LYS A 59 -2.14 12.50 7.77
N SER A 60 -2.41 11.32 8.29
CA SER A 60 -3.22 10.30 7.64
C SER A 60 -4.30 9.86 8.60
N ASP A 61 -5.55 9.97 8.16
CA ASP A 61 -6.70 9.41 8.85
C ASP A 61 -7.19 8.22 8.01
N ALA A 62 -7.07 7.01 8.56
CA ALA A 62 -7.37 5.79 7.83
C ALA A 62 -8.26 4.86 8.63
N ASN A 63 -9.14 4.13 7.94
CA ASN A 63 -9.97 3.08 8.51
C ASN A 63 -10.00 1.86 7.56
N ALA A 64 -10.94 0.94 7.79
CA ALA A 64 -11.06 -0.30 7.01
C ALA A 64 -11.33 -0.10 5.50
N SER A 65 -11.85 1.06 5.08
CA SER A 65 -12.29 1.25 3.69
C SER A 65 -12.00 2.63 3.14
N SER A 66 -11.31 3.50 3.88
CA SER A 66 -10.91 4.80 3.39
C SER A 66 -9.60 5.29 4.00
N LEU A 67 -8.92 6.14 3.24
CA LEU A 67 -7.71 6.86 3.64
C LEU A 67 -7.88 8.33 3.27
N ALA A 68 -7.65 9.23 4.21
CA ALA A 68 -7.47 10.65 3.95
C ALA A 68 -6.03 11.03 4.32
N LEU A 69 -5.18 11.20 3.32
CA LEU A 69 -3.79 11.58 3.47
C LEU A 69 -3.63 13.05 3.10
N ASN A 70 -3.13 13.84 4.03
CA ASN A 70 -2.85 15.26 3.83
C ASN A 70 -1.42 15.55 4.25
N GLY A 71 -0.65 16.22 3.39
CA GLY A 71 0.72 16.54 3.73
C GLY A 71 1.30 17.68 2.92
N ARG A 72 2.52 18.03 3.31
CA ARG A 72 3.27 19.13 2.74
C ARG A 72 4.73 18.74 2.64
N CYS A 73 5.26 18.90 1.44
CA CYS A 73 6.69 18.76 1.15
C CYS A 73 7.31 20.14 1.05
N THR A 74 8.35 20.38 1.83
CA THR A 74 9.06 21.66 1.90
C THR A 74 10.52 21.46 1.51
N SER A 75 11.02 22.33 0.63
CA SER A 75 12.42 22.46 0.28
C SER A 75 12.92 23.86 0.59
N LEU A 76 14.10 23.94 1.22
CA LEU A 76 14.83 25.19 1.48
C LEU A 76 13.94 26.30 2.11
N VAL A 77 12.88 25.91 2.85
CA VAL A 77 11.83 26.76 3.45
C VAL A 77 10.97 27.56 2.44
N VAL A 78 11.50 27.91 1.27
CA VAL A 78 10.82 28.76 0.26
C VAL A 78 9.89 28.01 -0.67
N PHE A 79 10.14 26.72 -0.94
CA PHE A 79 9.31 25.94 -1.84
C PHE A 79 8.50 24.93 -1.03
N SER A 80 7.18 25.07 -1.06
CA SER A 80 6.30 24.15 -0.35
C SER A 80 5.12 23.74 -1.23
N ARG A 81 4.90 22.42 -1.34
CA ARG A 81 3.80 21.84 -2.11
C ARG A 81 2.94 20.97 -1.22
N VAL A 82 1.63 21.13 -1.35
CA VAL A 82 0.66 20.24 -0.74
C VAL A 82 0.61 18.95 -1.56
N ILE A 83 0.62 17.82 -0.87
CA ILE A 83 0.39 16.50 -1.44
C ILE A 83 -0.72 15.86 -0.62
N SER A 84 -1.78 15.47 -1.29
CA SER A 84 -2.96 14.88 -0.67
C SER A 84 -3.49 13.73 -1.51
N ALA A 85 -4.03 12.72 -0.85
CA ALA A 85 -4.73 11.62 -1.49
C ALA A 85 -5.94 11.24 -0.62
N ASN A 86 -7.08 11.03 -1.25
CA ASN A 86 -8.24 10.43 -0.60
C ASN A 86 -8.52 9.14 -1.35
N LEU A 87 -8.53 8.02 -0.64
CA LEU A 87 -8.82 6.71 -1.22
C LEU A 87 -10.08 6.16 -0.58
N LYS A 88 -10.88 5.47 -1.39
CA LYS A 88 -11.98 4.62 -0.92
C LYS A 88 -11.85 3.23 -1.53
N ALA A 89 -11.93 2.21 -0.70
CA ALA A 89 -11.92 0.81 -1.13
C ALA A 89 -13.20 0.49 -1.91
N SER A 90 -13.04 -0.14 -3.07
CA SER A 90 -14.11 -0.61 -3.94
C SER A 90 -13.74 -1.99 -4.48
N GLY A 91 -14.15 -3.04 -3.75
CA GLY A 91 -13.68 -4.41 -4.00
C GLY A 91 -12.16 -4.49 -3.89
N ASP A 92 -11.52 -4.94 -4.95
CA ASP A 92 -10.06 -5.10 -5.05
C ASP A 92 -9.33 -3.83 -5.54
N THR A 93 -10.02 -2.68 -5.57
CA THR A 93 -9.50 -1.42 -6.13
C THR A 93 -9.71 -0.21 -5.22
N TYR A 94 -9.02 0.89 -5.54
CA TYR A 94 -9.16 2.18 -4.87
C TYR A 94 -9.60 3.26 -5.87
N THR A 95 -10.50 4.13 -5.41
CA THR A 95 -10.89 5.36 -6.11
C THR A 95 -10.44 6.58 -5.34
#